data_AF-A0ABD5DE37-F1
#
_entry.id   AF-A0ABD5DE37-F1
#
_cell.length_a   1.000
_cell.length_b   1.000
_cell.length_c   1.000
_cell.angle_alpha   90.00
_cell.angle_beta   90.00
_cell.angle_gamma   90.00
#
_symmetry.space_group_name_H-M   'P 1'
#
loop_
_entity.id
_entity.type
_entity.pdbx_description
1 polymer ?
#
loop_
_entity_poly.entity_id
_entity_poly.type
_entity_poly.pdbx_seq_one_letter_code
_entity_poly.pdbx_strand_id
1 'polypeptide(L)'
;MKTLNRRDFPGAQYPDRIIQFGEGNFLRAFVDWQIDLLNEHTDLNAGIVVVRPIATDFPPSLNTQDGLYTTIIRGLNEQGEAVSDAR
;
A
#
# COMPACT_ATOMS: atom_id res chain seq x y z
N MET A 1 17.99 0.17 -0.67
CA MET A 1 16.66 0.52 -0.12
C MET A 1 16.62 0.02 1.32
N LYS A 2 16.07 0.77 2.27
CA LYS A 2 15.93 0.26 3.65
C LYS A 2 14.79 -0.79 3.67
N THR A 3 14.98 -1.87 4.40
CA THR A 3 13.90 -2.84 4.67
C THR A 3 12.85 -2.17 5.56
N LEU A 4 11.59 -2.19 5.12
CA LEU A 4 10.49 -1.66 5.91
C LEU A 4 10.10 -2.67 7.00
N ASN A 5 9.74 -2.17 8.17
CA ASN A 5 9.22 -2.96 9.29
C ASN A 5 8.48 -2.05 10.27
N ARG A 6 7.56 -2.60 11.07
CA ARG A 6 6.73 -1.84 12.01
C ARG A 6 7.49 -1.32 13.23
N ARG A 7 8.68 -1.84 13.53
CA ARG A 7 9.53 -1.34 14.62
C ARG A 7 10.14 0.03 14.25
N ASP A 8 10.68 0.14 13.05
CA ASP A 8 11.34 1.34 12.55
C ASP A 8 10.34 2.32 11.91
N PHE A 9 9.17 1.81 11.48
CA PHE A 9 8.05 2.58 10.92
C PHE A 9 6.73 2.25 11.66
N PRO A 10 6.51 2.80 12.87
CA PRO A 10 5.35 2.48 13.71
C PRO A 10 4.08 3.22 13.26
N GLY A 11 3.68 3.03 12.00
CA GLY A 11 2.46 3.59 11.43
C GLY A 11 1.18 2.92 11.94
N ALA A 12 0.02 3.49 11.60
CA ALA A 12 -1.28 3.01 12.03
C ALA A 12 -1.54 1.54 11.66
N GLN A 13 -2.19 0.81 12.57
CA GLN A 13 -2.66 -0.56 12.33
C GLN A 13 -4.18 -0.53 12.28
N TYR A 14 -4.74 -1.08 11.22
CA TYR A 14 -6.17 -1.12 10.99
C TYR A 14 -6.68 -2.57 11.08
N PRO A 15 -7.92 -2.79 11.56
CA PRO A 15 -8.51 -4.12 11.57
C PRO A 15 -8.76 -4.61 10.13
N ASP A 16 -8.63 -5.91 9.91
CA ASP A 16 -8.89 -6.53 8.61
C ASP A 16 -10.37 -6.33 8.20
N ARG A 17 -10.60 -5.55 7.14
CA ARG A 17 -11.94 -5.27 6.62
C ARG A 17 -12.08 -5.49 5.11
N ILE A 18 -10.97 -5.50 4.39
CA ILE A 18 -10.93 -5.68 2.94
C ILE A 18 -10.07 -6.90 2.63
N ILE A 19 -10.56 -7.79 1.77
CA ILE A 19 -9.78 -8.90 1.23
C ILE A 19 -9.51 -8.61 -0.24
N GLN A 20 -8.23 -8.53 -0.59
CA GLN A 20 -7.77 -8.27 -1.96
C GLN A 20 -7.19 -9.54 -2.57
N PHE A 21 -7.73 -9.96 -3.71
CA PHE A 21 -7.14 -11.03 -4.51
C PHE A 21 -6.20 -10.46 -5.55
N GLY A 22 -4.91 -10.78 -5.43
CA GLY A 22 -3.84 -10.24 -6.26
C GLY A 22 -2.94 -9.28 -5.50
N GLU A 23 -1.64 -9.56 -5.50
CA GLU A 23 -0.61 -8.77 -4.82
C GLU A 23 0.20 -7.87 -5.76
N GLY A 24 -0.20 -7.81 -7.03
CA GLY A 24 0.52 -7.11 -8.08
C GLY A 24 0.60 -5.60 -7.84
N ASN A 25 1.50 -4.96 -8.57
CA ASN A 25 1.74 -3.52 -8.44
C ASN A 25 0.51 -2.67 -8.74
N PHE A 26 -0.38 -3.12 -9.66
CA PHE A 26 -1.54 -2.34 -10.06
C PHE A 26 -2.45 -2.02 -8.87
N LEU A 27 -2.88 -3.02 -8.09
CA LEU A 27 -3.79 -2.78 -6.97
C LEU A 27 -3.13 -1.93 -5.88
N ARG A 28 -1.87 -2.21 -5.55
CA ARG A 28 -1.08 -1.42 -4.58
C ARG A 28 -0.88 0.04 -4.99
N ALA A 29 -0.72 0.30 -6.28
CA ALA A 29 -0.53 1.64 -6.81
C ALA A 29 -1.83 2.35 -7.20
N PHE A 30 -2.95 1.62 -7.29
CA PHE A 30 -4.22 2.16 -7.74
C PHE A 30 -5.20 2.36 -6.58
N VAL A 31 -5.53 1.33 -5.80
CA VAL A 31 -6.60 1.40 -4.79
C VAL A 31 -6.09 1.54 -3.36
N ASP A 32 -4.97 0.89 -3.01
CA ASP A 32 -4.57 0.78 -1.59
C ASP A 32 -4.24 2.14 -0.95
N TRP A 33 -3.59 3.07 -1.68
CA TRP A 33 -3.30 4.41 -1.17
C TRP A 33 -4.56 5.27 -0.98
N GLN A 34 -5.63 4.99 -1.74
CA GLN A 34 -6.92 5.67 -1.55
C GLN A 34 -7.58 5.21 -0.26
N ILE A 35 -7.47 3.92 0.09
CA ILE A 35 -7.94 3.38 1.37
C ILE A 35 -7.12 3.96 2.52
N ASP A 36 -5.80 4.08 2.36
CA ASP A 36 -4.93 4.72 3.35
C ASP A 36 -5.34 6.19 3.60
N LEU A 37 -5.58 6.96 2.53
CA LEU A 37 -6.13 8.32 2.64
C LEU A 37 -7.50 8.37 3.33
N LEU A 38 -8.40 7.43 3.02
CA LEU A 38 -9.70 7.37 3.68
C LEU A 38 -9.55 7.07 5.16
N ASN A 39 -8.61 6.22 5.56
CA ASN A 39 -8.32 5.98 6.98
C ASN A 39 -7.71 7.21 7.68
N GLU A 40 -6.92 8.02 7.00
CA GLU A 40 -6.37 9.28 7.54
C GLU A 40 -7.44 10.36 7.74
N HIS A 41 -8.43 10.43 6.84
CA HIS A 41 -9.38 11.54 6.78
C HIS A 41 -10.80 11.18 7.27
N THR A 42 -11.05 9.91 7.60
CA THR A 42 -12.37 9.42 8.04
C THR A 42 -12.23 8.28 9.05
N ASP A 43 -13.35 7.85 9.64
CA ASP A 43 -13.38 6.73 10.60
C ASP A 43 -13.41 5.33 9.93
N LEU A 44 -13.02 5.22 8.65
CA LEU A 44 -13.10 3.96 7.87
C LEU A 44 -12.40 2.79 8.58
N ASN A 45 -11.22 3.03 9.16
CA ASN A 45 -10.43 2.06 9.92
C ASN A 45 -10.37 0.67 9.24
N ALA A 46 -9.98 0.62 7.96
CA ALA A 46 -9.99 -0.59 7.15
C ALA A 46 -8.58 -1.01 6.75
N GLY A 47 -8.14 -2.15 7.29
CA GLY A 47 -6.96 -2.88 6.84
C GLY A 47 -7.29 -3.77 5.63
N ILE A 48 -6.28 -3.97 4.79
CA ILE A 48 -6.36 -4.78 3.58
C ILE A 48 -5.55 -6.06 3.77
N VAL A 49 -6.21 -7.21 3.70
CA VAL A 49 -5.57 -8.53 3.64
C VAL A 49 -5.34 -8.88 2.18
N VAL A 50 -4.07 -8.99 1.77
CA VAL A 50 -3.71 -9.33 0.40
C VAL A 50 -3.51 -10.83 0.26
N VAL A 51 -4.30 -11.45 -0.63
CA VAL A 51 -4.21 -12.86 -0.98
C VAL A 51 -3.42 -13.00 -2.29
N ARG A 52 -2.31 -13.74 -2.24
CA ARG A 52 -1.56 -14.17 -3.41
C ARG A 52 -2.26 -15.37 -4.05
N PRO A 53 -2.86 -15.24 -5.25
CA PRO A 53 -3.61 -16.34 -5.86
C PRO A 53 -2.73 -17.39 -6.53
N ILE A 54 -1.47 -17.05 -6.86
CA ILE A 54 -0.53 -17.94 -7.54
C ILE A 54 0.51 -18.44 -6.55
N ALA A 55 0.73 -19.75 -6.48
CA ALA A 55 1.80 -20.34 -5.69
C ALA A 55 3.15 -20.06 -6.36
N THR A 56 3.81 -18.99 -5.91
CA THR A 56 5.14 -18.55 -6.37
C THR A 56 5.90 -17.96 -5.19
N ASP A 57 7.22 -18.10 -5.19
CA ASP A 57 8.10 -17.42 -4.22
C ASP A 57 8.53 -16.02 -4.69
N PHE A 58 8.25 -15.68 -5.96
CA PHE A 58 8.56 -14.39 -6.56
C PHE A 58 7.29 -13.65 -7.03
N PRO A 59 7.12 -12.36 -6.68
CA PRO A 59 8.00 -11.57 -5.80
C PRO A 59 7.95 -12.06 -4.33
N PRO A 60 8.92 -11.68 -3.48
CA PRO A 60 8.85 -11.99 -2.05
C PRO A 60 7.53 -11.55 -1.42
N SER A 61 7.05 -12.28 -0.41
CA SER A 61 5.82 -11.93 0.29
C SER A 61 5.90 -10.53 0.90
N LEU A 62 4.82 -9.75 0.82
CA LEU A 62 4.70 -8.46 1.51
C LEU A 62 4.91 -8.59 3.03
N ASN A 63 4.63 -9.77 3.59
CA ASN A 63 4.84 -10.06 5.01
C ASN A 63 6.33 -10.04 5.40
N THR A 64 7.26 -10.15 4.44
CA THR A 64 8.70 -9.97 4.72
C THR A 64 9.04 -8.55 5.19
N GLN A 65 8.12 -7.60 4.99
CA GLN A 65 8.22 -6.21 5.44
C GLN A 65 6.98 -5.79 6.26
N ASP A 66 6.35 -6.71 6.99
CA ASP A 66 5.14 -6.43 7.80
C ASP A 66 3.97 -5.82 7.00
N GLY A 67 3.85 -6.18 5.72
CA GLY A 67 2.85 -5.64 4.80
C GLY A 67 3.16 -4.21 4.30
N LEU A 68 4.30 -3.63 4.69
CA LEU A 68 4.69 -2.27 4.31
C LEU A 68 5.36 -2.24 2.94
N TYR A 69 4.99 -1.22 2.15
CA TYR A 69 5.60 -0.86 0.89
C TYR A 69 5.45 0.64 0.67
N THR A 70 6.14 1.17 -0.34
CA THR A 70 6.01 2.58 -0.75
C THR A 70 5.42 2.63 -2.15
N THR A 71 4.38 3.43 -2.32
CA THR A 71 3.77 3.81 -3.60
C THR A 71 4.26 5.20 -3.98
N ILE A 72 4.80 5.30 -5.21
CA ILE A 72 5.23 6.58 -5.76
C ILE A 72 4.21 7.01 -6.81
N ILE A 73 3.48 8.09 -6.53
CA ILE A 73 2.45 8.65 -7.41
C ILE A 73 3.11 9.75 -8.24
N ARG A 74 3.20 9.53 -9.55
CA ARG A 74 3.80 10.49 -10.48
C ARG A 74 2.82 10.85 -11.58
N GLY A 75 2.83 12.11 -11.97
CA GLY A 75 1.96 12.62 -13.03
C GLY A 75 2.20 14.08 -13.32
N LEU A 76 1.24 14.68 -13.99
CA LEU A 76 1.18 16.12 -14.22
C LEU A 76 0.05 16.70 -13.38
N ASN A 77 0.27 17.85 -12.75
CA ASN A 77 -0.80 18.60 -12.11
C ASN A 77 -1.66 19.34 -13.16
N GLU A 78 -2.67 20.07 -12.71
CA GLU A 78 -3.57 20.84 -13.58
C GLU A 78 -2.85 21.92 -14.41
N GLN A 79 -1.67 22.36 -13.94
CA GLN A 79 -0.81 23.34 -14.60
C GLN A 79 0.17 22.68 -15.60
N GLY A 80 0.17 21.35 -15.73
CA GLY A 80 1.06 20.59 -16.60
C GLY A 80 2.47 20.37 -16.04
N GLU A 81 2.68 20.60 -14.75
CA GLU A 81 3.97 20.43 -14.08
C GLU A 81 4.12 19.01 -13.53
N ALA A 82 5.34 18.47 -13.61
CA ALA A 82 5.63 17.14 -13.09
C ALA A 82 5.54 17.12 -11.56
N VAL A 83 4.74 16.19 -11.03
CA VAL A 83 4.60 15.93 -9.59
C VAL A 83 5.04 14.51 -9.27
N SER A 84 5.59 14.32 -8.06
CA SER A 84 5.96 13.02 -7.51
C SER A 84 5.67 13.00 -6.01
N ASP A 85 4.64 12.30 -5.60
CA ASP A 85 4.30 12.05 -4.20
C ASP A 85 4.74 10.64 -3.79
N ALA A 86 5.20 10.48 -2.56
CA ALA A 86 5.63 9.21 -2.00
C ALA A 86 4.77 8.89 -0.78
N ARG A 87 4.12 7.73 -0.80
CA ARG A 87 3.32 7.21 0.30
C ARG A 87 3.80 5.84 0.72
#